data_AF-A0AAV8Y7T3-F1
#
_entry.id   AF-A0AAV8Y7T3-F1
#
_cell.length_a   1.000
_cell.length_b   1.000
_cell.length_c   1.000
_cell.angle_alpha   90.00
_cell.angle_beta   90.00
_cell.angle_gamma   90.00
#
_symmetry.space_group_name_H-M   'P 1'
#
loop_
_entity.id
_entity.type
_entity.pdbx_description
1 polymer ?
#
loop_
_entity_poly.entity_id
_entity_poly.type
_entity_poly.pdbx_seq_one_letter_code
_entity_poly.pdbx_strand_id
1 'polypeptide(L)'
;MSYLTESLKIEILMMIGYGDRARTQCEVVRLFRETHPDLPQLNQGTIRKIEAQYREMGHVRKVPSKRQALLLMTTRKENPITPARQLARDSNLNHKTVLKILKYEKKRPHRMQAVQELLEDYPDRRVEFCDLLMTCIDQNQLSLEWIVFSDEATFTLNGHVNRQNWTEENPHWMRELHTQRPQKTNVWAGIIQARIINNTR
;
A
#
# COMPACT_ATOMS: atom_id res chain seq x y z
N MET A 1 -5.74 26.65 -5.67
CA MET A 1 -4.78 26.01 -4.76
C MET A 1 -4.40 27.03 -3.71
N SER A 2 -4.50 26.73 -2.41
CA SER A 2 -4.04 27.65 -1.36
C SER A 2 -2.53 27.83 -1.49
N TYR A 3 -2.06 29.08 -1.63
CA TYR A 3 -0.64 29.46 -1.67
C TYR A 3 0.11 29.09 -0.37
N LEU A 4 -0.65 28.72 0.68
CA LEU A 4 -0.11 28.42 1.99
C LEU A 4 0.46 27.00 2.02
N THR A 5 1.76 26.91 1.81
CA THR A 5 2.57 25.69 1.93
C THR A 5 2.66 25.24 3.38
N GLU A 6 3.12 24.00 3.62
CA GLU A 6 3.33 23.49 4.98
C GLU A 6 4.41 24.29 5.72
N SER A 7 5.46 24.74 5.03
CA SER A 7 6.50 25.59 5.61
C SER A 7 5.94 26.91 6.12
N LEU A 8 5.13 27.61 5.32
CA LEU A 8 4.50 28.87 5.74
C LEU A 8 3.55 28.69 6.92
N LYS A 9 2.83 27.55 6.98
CA LYS A 9 1.99 27.24 8.14
C LYS A 9 2.80 27.01 9.40
N ILE A 10 3.95 26.34 9.31
CA ILE A 10 4.86 26.15 10.46
C ILE A 10 5.39 27.50 10.91
N GLU A 11 5.78 28.37 9.97
CA GLU A 11 6.25 29.72 10.29
C GLU A 11 5.18 30.55 11.00
N ILE A 12 3.93 30.49 10.55
CA ILE A 12 2.80 31.11 11.26
C ILE A 12 2.67 30.57 12.69
N LEU A 13 2.85 29.26 12.91
CA LEU A 13 2.84 28.69 14.27
C LEU A 13 4.01 29.22 15.12
N MET A 14 5.19 29.39 14.53
CA MET A 14 6.33 30.01 15.23
C MET A 14 6.06 31.48 15.58
N MET A 15 5.38 32.23 14.70
CA MET A 15 4.95 33.60 14.95
C MET A 15 3.90 33.70 16.07
N ILE A 16 2.99 32.73 16.19
CA ILE A 16 2.06 32.63 17.32
C ILE A 16 2.84 32.47 18.63
N GLY A 17 3.92 31.68 18.63
CA GLY A 17 4.70 31.40 19.83
C GLY A 17 4.09 30.31 20.72
N TYR A 18 4.66 30.12 21.91
CA TYR A 18 4.25 29.07 22.85
C TYR A 18 4.40 29.56 24.30
N GLY A 19 3.59 29.01 25.21
CA GLY A 19 3.60 29.34 26.65
C GLY A 19 3.25 30.81 26.91
N ASP A 20 4.02 31.45 27.79
CA ASP A 20 3.79 32.84 28.24
C ASP A 20 4.11 33.91 27.17
N ARG A 21 4.63 33.49 26.00
CA ARG A 21 4.99 34.37 24.88
C ARG A 21 4.07 34.19 23.67
N ALA A 22 2.82 33.80 23.90
CA ALA A 22 1.83 33.65 22.82
C ALA A 22 1.30 35.01 22.35
N ARG A 23 1.42 35.27 21.04
CA ARG A 23 0.86 36.45 20.38
C ARG A 23 -0.61 36.25 20.02
N THR A 24 -1.35 37.34 19.94
CA THR A 24 -2.74 37.28 19.46
C THR A 24 -2.79 37.00 17.96
N GLN A 25 -3.87 36.39 17.47
CA GLN A 25 -4.04 36.12 16.03
C GLN A 25 -3.98 37.41 15.19
N CYS A 26 -4.42 38.55 15.74
CA CYS A 26 -4.30 39.87 15.14
C CYS A 26 -2.83 40.29 14.94
N GLU A 27 -2.01 40.15 15.97
CA GLU A 27 -0.57 40.44 15.93
C GLU A 27 0.14 39.56 14.93
N VAL A 28 -0.23 38.28 14.85
CA VAL A 28 0.37 37.35 13.88
C VAL A 28 -0.02 37.70 12.45
N VAL A 29 -1.25 38.15 12.17
CA VAL A 29 -1.60 38.69 10.83
C VAL A 29 -0.68 39.86 10.47
N ARG A 30 -0.47 40.78 11.42
CA ARG A 30 0.37 41.97 11.20
C ARG A 30 1.83 41.57 10.97
N LEU A 31 2.38 40.70 11.80
CA LEU A 31 3.75 40.22 11.68
C LEU A 31 3.96 39.43 10.38
N PHE A 32 2.99 38.61 10.00
CA PHE A 32 3.03 37.88 8.72
C PHE A 32 3.01 38.84 7.53
N ARG A 33 2.21 39.91 7.59
CA ARG A 33 2.17 40.96 6.56
C ARG A 33 3.52 41.70 6.45
N GLU A 34 4.14 42.03 7.58
CA GLU A 34 5.43 42.73 7.62
C GLU A 34 6.58 41.86 7.12
N THR A 35 6.53 40.54 7.40
CA THR A 35 7.57 39.59 6.97
C THR A 35 7.40 39.08 5.54
N HIS A 36 6.16 39.02 5.02
CA HIS A 36 5.84 38.51 3.69
C HIS A 36 4.97 39.50 2.89
N PRO A 37 5.52 40.64 2.45
CA PRO A 37 4.76 41.66 1.72
C PRO A 37 4.28 41.19 0.35
N ASP A 38 4.97 40.26 -0.29
CA ASP A 38 4.65 39.74 -1.63
C ASP A 38 3.54 38.67 -1.62
N LEU A 39 3.18 38.15 -0.44
CA LEU A 39 2.17 37.10 -0.32
C LEU A 39 0.77 37.70 -0.09
N PRO A 40 -0.30 36.99 -0.54
CA PRO A 40 -1.66 37.43 -0.25
C PRO A 40 -1.91 37.53 1.25
N GLN A 41 -2.69 38.51 1.67
CA GLN A 41 -2.95 38.72 3.09
C GLN A 41 -3.74 37.55 3.70
N LEU A 42 -3.35 37.18 4.92
CA LEU A 42 -4.06 36.20 5.71
C LEU A 42 -5.11 36.87 6.60
N ASN A 43 -6.25 36.20 6.73
CA ASN A 43 -7.27 36.59 7.70
C ASN A 43 -7.02 35.88 9.03
N GLN A 44 -7.43 36.52 10.14
CA GLN A 44 -7.35 35.92 11.47
C GLN A 44 -8.00 34.53 11.54
N GLY A 45 -9.13 34.34 10.83
CA GLY A 45 -9.80 33.04 10.75
C GLY A 45 -8.94 31.93 10.11
N THR A 46 -8.02 32.27 9.20
CA THR A 46 -7.09 31.30 8.62
C THR A 46 -6.04 30.88 9.64
N ILE A 47 -5.48 31.84 10.39
CA ILE A 47 -4.51 31.57 11.46
C ILE A 47 -5.16 30.74 12.56
N ARG A 48 -6.36 31.12 13.01
CA ARG A 48 -7.14 30.34 13.98
C ARG A 48 -7.37 28.90 13.54
N LYS A 49 -7.67 28.67 12.26
CA LYS A 49 -7.83 27.30 11.71
C LYS A 49 -6.51 26.52 11.73
N ILE A 50 -5.39 27.15 11.39
CA ILE A 50 -4.06 26.52 11.41
C ILE A 50 -3.66 26.16 12.85
N GLU A 51 -3.85 27.11 13.76
CA GLU A 51 -3.58 26.94 15.19
C GLU A 51 -4.44 25.82 15.79
N ALA A 52 -5.75 25.85 15.55
CA ALA A 52 -6.66 24.80 16.02
C ALA A 52 -6.26 23.43 15.47
N GLN A 53 -5.94 23.34 14.17
CA GLN A 53 -5.49 22.11 13.56
C GLN A 53 -4.20 21.58 14.21
N TYR A 54 -3.25 22.46 14.53
CA TYR A 54 -2.01 22.07 15.20
C TYR A 54 -2.24 21.65 16.65
N ARG A 55 -3.06 22.38 17.42
CA ARG A 55 -3.37 22.02 18.80
C ARG A 55 -4.10 20.68 18.91
N GLU A 56 -4.97 20.36 17.95
CA GLU A 56 -5.73 19.11 17.92
C GLU A 56 -4.91 17.92 17.42
N MET A 57 -4.16 18.08 16.31
CA MET A 57 -3.49 16.96 15.62
C MET A 57 -1.97 16.95 15.70
N GLY A 58 -1.34 18.00 16.26
CA GLY A 58 0.12 18.16 16.31
C GLY A 58 0.78 18.46 14.95
N HIS A 59 0.00 18.67 13.89
CA HIS A 59 0.53 18.94 12.55
C HIS A 59 -0.39 19.82 11.69
N VAL A 60 0.20 20.50 10.70
CA VAL A 60 -0.52 21.40 9.77
C VAL A 60 -0.69 20.83 8.35
N ARG A 61 -0.41 19.54 8.18
CA ARG A 61 -0.57 18.80 6.91
C ARG A 61 -2.02 18.82 6.45
N LYS A 62 -2.24 18.74 5.14
CA LYS A 62 -3.61 18.69 4.59
C LYS A 62 -4.29 17.38 5.00
N VAL A 63 -5.37 17.51 5.77
CA VAL A 63 -6.21 16.39 6.16
C VAL A 63 -7.30 16.16 5.10
N PRO A 64 -7.63 14.90 4.78
CA PRO A 64 -8.72 14.61 3.87
C PRO A 64 -10.06 15.17 4.35
N SER A 65 -10.96 15.51 3.42
CA SER A 65 -12.30 15.96 3.79
C SER A 65 -13.06 14.86 4.54
N LYS A 66 -13.65 15.19 5.69
CA LYS A 66 -14.46 14.25 6.50
C LYS A 66 -15.57 13.59 5.67
N ARG A 67 -16.20 14.33 4.75
CA ARG A 67 -17.22 13.80 3.83
C ARG A 67 -16.66 12.77 2.85
N GLN A 68 -15.49 13.04 2.28
CA GLN A 68 -14.83 12.11 1.34
C GLN A 68 -14.33 10.87 2.06
N ALA A 69 -13.78 11.03 3.27
CA ALA A 69 -13.35 9.92 4.10
C ALA A 69 -14.54 9.02 4.47
N LEU A 70 -15.66 9.61 4.88
CA LEU A 70 -16.88 8.88 5.19
C LEU A 70 -17.40 8.10 3.98
N LEU A 71 -17.53 8.75 2.82
CA LEU A 71 -17.98 8.08 1.59
C LEU A 71 -17.09 6.89 1.23
N LEU A 72 -15.76 7.10 1.22
CA LEU A 72 -14.80 6.05 0.92
C LEU A 72 -14.93 4.87 1.88
N MET A 73 -15.11 5.14 3.18
CA MET A 73 -15.22 4.10 4.19
C MET A 73 -16.54 3.34 4.12
N THR A 74 -17.64 4.00 3.76
CA THR A 74 -18.91 3.32 3.49
C THR A 74 -18.78 2.36 2.30
N THR A 75 -18.28 2.84 1.16
CA THR A 75 -18.05 1.99 -0.03
C THR A 75 -17.09 0.83 0.26
N ARG A 76 -16.08 1.05 1.10
CA ARG A 76 -15.14 0.01 1.51
C ARG A 76 -15.77 -1.01 2.47
N LYS A 77 -16.73 -0.63 3.32
CA LYS A 77 -17.46 -1.60 4.16
C LYS A 77 -18.30 -2.56 3.31
N GLU A 78 -18.90 -2.04 2.25
CA GLU A 78 -19.65 -2.87 1.29
C GLU A 78 -18.73 -3.82 0.51
N ASN A 79 -17.50 -3.38 0.19
CA ASN A 79 -16.52 -4.19 -0.53
C ASN A 79 -15.12 -4.13 0.13
N PRO A 80 -14.84 -4.94 1.17
CA PRO A 80 -13.65 -4.82 2.01
C PRO A 80 -12.31 -5.06 1.27
N ILE A 81 -12.38 -5.84 0.20
CA ILE A 81 -11.23 -6.43 -0.49
C ILE A 81 -10.92 -5.63 -1.78
N THR A 82 -11.64 -4.55 -2.01
CA THR A 82 -11.49 -3.74 -3.22
C THR A 82 -10.14 -3.04 -3.23
N PRO A 83 -9.34 -3.18 -4.32
CA PRO A 83 -8.09 -2.46 -4.49
C PRO A 83 -8.32 -0.95 -4.48
N ALA A 84 -7.33 -0.18 -4.04
CA ALA A 84 -7.43 1.29 -3.95
C ALA A 84 -7.83 1.96 -5.28
N ARG A 85 -7.41 1.41 -6.43
CA ARG A 85 -7.80 1.92 -7.76
C ARG A 85 -9.27 1.70 -8.07
N GLN A 86 -9.80 0.54 -7.72
CA GLN A 86 -11.21 0.25 -7.95
C GLN A 86 -12.06 1.05 -6.97
N LEU A 87 -11.65 1.12 -5.71
CA LEU A 87 -12.30 1.94 -4.69
C LEU A 87 -12.35 3.43 -5.08
N ALA A 88 -11.33 3.94 -5.77
CA ALA A 88 -11.31 5.29 -6.33
C ALA A 88 -12.38 5.50 -7.41
N ARG A 89 -12.61 4.50 -8.28
CA ARG A 89 -13.68 4.55 -9.29
C ARG A 89 -15.05 4.51 -8.62
N ASP A 90 -15.25 3.59 -7.68
CA ASP A 90 -16.54 3.36 -7.01
C ASP A 90 -16.96 4.58 -6.17
N SER A 91 -15.99 5.25 -5.54
CA SER A 91 -16.23 6.48 -4.75
C SER A 91 -16.16 7.78 -5.55
N ASN A 92 -15.86 7.71 -6.86
CA ASN A 92 -15.61 8.85 -7.74
C ASN A 92 -14.58 9.84 -7.17
N LEU A 93 -13.50 9.31 -6.58
CA LEU A 93 -12.39 10.07 -6.01
C LEU A 93 -11.11 9.84 -6.80
N ASN A 94 -10.20 10.82 -6.77
CA ASN A 94 -8.85 10.61 -7.30
C ASN A 94 -8.13 9.53 -6.47
N HIS A 95 -7.46 8.59 -7.13
CA HIS A 95 -6.64 7.55 -6.50
C HIS A 95 -5.66 8.11 -5.44
N LYS A 96 -5.03 9.26 -5.68
CA LYS A 96 -4.14 9.89 -4.68
C LYS A 96 -4.89 10.31 -3.41
N THR A 97 -6.14 10.75 -3.54
CA THR A 97 -7.00 11.11 -2.40
C THR A 97 -7.39 9.88 -1.61
N VAL A 98 -7.76 8.79 -2.30
CA VAL A 98 -8.05 7.48 -1.69
C VAL A 98 -6.86 6.99 -0.85
N LEU A 99 -5.65 6.98 -1.42
CA LEU A 99 -4.45 6.57 -0.66
C LEU A 99 -4.17 7.46 0.55
N LYS A 100 -4.42 8.77 0.46
CA LYS A 100 -4.29 9.68 1.61
C LYS A 100 -5.29 9.36 2.72
N ILE A 101 -6.55 9.12 2.36
CA ILE A 101 -7.59 8.72 3.32
C ILE A 101 -7.23 7.38 3.96
N LEU A 102 -6.84 6.38 3.17
CA LEU A 102 -6.46 5.07 3.70
C LEU A 102 -5.29 5.15 4.69
N LYS A 103 -4.28 5.99 4.41
CA LYS A 103 -3.18 6.25 5.34
C LYS A 103 -3.63 7.00 6.60
N TYR A 104 -4.49 8.00 6.45
CA TYR A 104 -5.06 8.76 7.58
C TYR A 104 -5.83 7.83 8.53
N GLU A 105 -6.54 6.87 7.95
CA GLU A 105 -7.36 5.87 8.64
C GLU A 105 -6.55 4.62 9.03
N LYS A 106 -5.21 4.74 9.04
CA LYS A 106 -4.23 3.73 9.48
C LYS A 106 -4.33 2.38 8.75
N LYS A 107 -4.90 2.32 7.55
CA LYS A 107 -4.94 1.11 6.72
C LYS A 107 -3.57 0.87 6.10
N ARG A 108 -3.13 -0.39 6.10
CA ARG A 108 -1.83 -0.82 5.61
C ARG A 108 -1.98 -1.63 4.34
N PRO A 109 -1.02 -1.52 3.41
CA PRO A 109 -1.07 -2.31 2.20
C PRO A 109 -0.58 -3.75 2.46
N HIS A 110 -1.41 -4.73 2.15
CA HIS A 110 -1.10 -6.15 2.20
C HIS A 110 -1.08 -6.73 0.78
N ARG A 111 -0.09 -7.58 0.49
CA ARG A 111 -0.02 -8.35 -0.76
C ARG A 111 -0.84 -9.62 -0.57
N MET A 112 -1.72 -9.92 -1.52
CA MET A 112 -2.39 -11.22 -1.53
C MET A 112 -1.36 -12.31 -1.81
N GLN A 113 -1.52 -13.46 -1.16
CA GLN A 113 -0.74 -14.65 -1.47
C GLN A 113 -1.54 -15.47 -2.47
N ALA A 114 -0.97 -15.69 -3.65
CA ALA A 114 -1.45 -16.72 -4.54
C ALA A 114 -0.89 -18.03 -4.02
N VAL A 115 -1.72 -18.84 -3.39
CA VAL A 115 -1.37 -20.18 -2.93
C VAL A 115 -2.03 -21.16 -3.88
N GLN A 116 -1.33 -22.24 -4.24
CA GLN A 116 -1.94 -23.36 -4.96
C GLN A 116 -3.00 -23.98 -4.06
N GLU A 117 -4.14 -24.38 -4.64
CA GLU A 117 -5.14 -25.16 -3.93
C GLU A 117 -4.51 -26.50 -3.49
N LEU A 118 -4.31 -26.67 -2.18
CA LEU A 118 -3.79 -27.92 -1.62
C LEU A 118 -5.00 -28.79 -1.27
N LEU A 119 -5.08 -29.99 -1.83
CA LEU A 119 -6.09 -30.97 -1.39
C LEU A 119 -5.73 -31.43 0.04
N GLU A 120 -6.73 -31.91 0.79
CA GLU A 120 -6.65 -32.19 2.23
C GLU A 120 -5.49 -33.14 2.63
N ASP A 121 -5.13 -34.09 1.76
CA ASP A 121 -4.02 -35.04 1.98
C ASP A 121 -2.62 -34.50 1.65
N TYR A 122 -2.49 -33.31 1.05
CA TYR A 122 -1.20 -32.80 0.56
C TYR A 122 -0.20 -32.42 1.65
N PRO A 123 -0.59 -31.86 2.81
CA PRO A 123 0.37 -31.52 3.87
C PRO A 123 1.15 -32.75 4.33
N ASP A 124 0.48 -33.85 4.62
CA ASP A 124 1.10 -35.07 5.14
C ASP A 124 2.02 -35.71 4.08
N ARG A 125 1.54 -35.79 2.82
CA ARG A 125 2.37 -36.30 1.71
C ARG A 125 3.61 -35.47 1.43
N ARG A 126 3.54 -34.15 1.62
CA ARG A 126 4.70 -33.26 1.47
C ARG A 126 5.72 -33.48 2.58
N VAL A 127 5.27 -33.68 3.81
CA VAL A 127 6.15 -34.00 4.95
C VAL A 127 6.82 -35.36 4.72
N GLU A 128 6.04 -36.38 4.38
CA GLU A 128 6.56 -37.73 4.10
C GLU A 128 7.60 -37.72 2.97
N PHE A 129 7.31 -37.00 1.87
CA PHE A 129 8.27 -36.85 0.78
C PHE A 129 9.57 -36.17 1.24
N CYS A 130 9.48 -35.10 2.04
CA CYS A 130 10.66 -34.42 2.59
C CYS A 130 11.48 -35.38 3.47
N ASP A 131 10.85 -36.16 4.34
CA ASP A 131 11.53 -37.10 5.23
C ASP A 131 12.24 -38.22 4.45
N LEU A 132 11.59 -38.76 3.41
CA LEU A 132 12.18 -39.74 2.50
C LEU A 132 13.37 -39.16 1.74
N LEU A 133 13.23 -37.95 1.20
CA LEU A 133 14.29 -37.28 0.44
C LEU A 133 15.52 -37.04 1.32
N MET A 134 15.30 -36.55 2.55
CA MET A 134 16.36 -36.33 3.54
C MET A 134 17.09 -37.64 3.87
N THR A 135 16.34 -38.73 4.10
CA THR A 135 16.91 -40.05 4.38
C THR A 135 17.77 -40.57 3.22
N CYS A 136 17.32 -40.40 1.97
CA CYS A 136 18.10 -40.80 0.80
C CYS A 136 19.39 -40.00 0.64
N ILE A 137 19.37 -38.71 1.01
CA ILE A 137 20.56 -37.85 1.01
C ILE A 137 21.54 -38.29 2.10
N ASP A 138 21.06 -38.50 3.33
CA ASP A 138 21.88 -38.90 4.48
C ASP A 138 22.53 -40.28 4.28
N GLN A 139 21.84 -41.19 3.57
CA GLN A 139 22.35 -42.52 3.21
C GLN A 139 23.24 -42.52 1.96
N ASN A 140 23.58 -41.34 1.42
CA ASN A 140 24.37 -41.19 0.19
C ASN A 140 23.77 -41.89 -1.05
N GLN A 141 22.46 -42.18 -1.05
CA GLN A 141 21.74 -42.83 -2.15
C GLN A 141 21.31 -41.85 -3.23
N LEU A 142 21.19 -40.57 -2.88
CA LEU A 142 20.81 -39.50 -3.79
C LEU A 142 21.70 -38.29 -3.55
N SER A 143 22.27 -37.73 -4.63
CA SER A 143 22.93 -36.44 -4.57
C SER A 143 22.08 -35.38 -5.26
N LEU A 144 21.91 -34.24 -4.57
CA LEU A 144 21.16 -33.08 -5.06
C LEU A 144 21.72 -32.55 -6.38
N GLU A 145 23.00 -32.78 -6.66
CA GLU A 145 23.67 -32.36 -7.90
C GLU A 145 23.14 -33.10 -9.14
N TRP A 146 22.49 -34.26 -8.98
CA TRP A 146 21.94 -35.02 -10.10
C TRP A 146 20.43 -34.85 -10.25
N ILE A 147 19.80 -34.07 -9.38
CA ILE A 147 18.36 -33.79 -9.47
C ILE A 147 18.14 -32.71 -10.51
N VAL A 148 17.34 -33.04 -11.53
CA VAL A 148 16.81 -32.08 -12.48
C VAL A 148 15.49 -31.55 -11.96
N PHE A 149 15.43 -30.26 -11.62
CA PHE A 149 14.19 -29.58 -11.32
C PHE A 149 13.62 -29.03 -12.62
N SER A 150 12.35 -29.28 -12.91
CA SER A 150 11.69 -28.69 -14.07
C SER A 150 10.33 -28.15 -13.69
N ASP A 151 9.93 -27.04 -14.31
CA ASP A 151 8.63 -26.44 -14.11
C ASP A 151 8.10 -25.80 -15.40
N GLU A 152 6.80 -25.60 -15.46
CA GLU A 152 6.10 -24.92 -16.54
C GLU A 152 5.56 -23.57 -16.05
N ALA A 153 6.10 -22.48 -16.58
CA ALA A 153 5.63 -21.14 -16.29
C ALA A 153 4.64 -20.68 -17.38
N THR A 154 3.42 -20.36 -16.98
CA THR A 154 2.41 -19.75 -17.86
C THR A 154 2.49 -18.23 -17.78
N PHE A 155 2.92 -17.58 -18.86
CA PHE A 155 2.88 -16.12 -19.01
C PHE A 155 1.58 -15.70 -19.69
N THR A 156 0.84 -14.75 -19.10
CA THR A 156 -0.39 -14.23 -19.68
C THR A 156 -0.22 -12.76 -20.05
N LEU A 157 -0.67 -12.36 -21.25
CA LEU A 157 -0.62 -10.96 -21.68
C LEU A 157 -1.54 -10.06 -20.84
N ASN A 158 -2.59 -10.64 -20.26
CA ASN A 158 -3.57 -9.97 -19.40
C ASN A 158 -3.41 -10.38 -17.91
N GLY A 159 -2.20 -10.71 -17.49
CA GLY A 159 -1.94 -11.19 -16.13
C GLY A 159 -2.51 -10.25 -15.07
N HIS A 160 -3.44 -10.78 -14.27
CA HIS A 160 -3.89 -10.08 -13.08
C HIS A 160 -2.70 -10.00 -12.11
N VAL A 161 -1.99 -8.87 -12.15
CA VAL A 161 -0.92 -8.57 -11.20
C VAL A 161 -1.49 -8.66 -9.79
N ASN A 162 -0.81 -9.44 -8.96
CA ASN A 162 -1.10 -9.68 -7.56
C ASN A 162 -1.54 -8.36 -6.88
N ARG A 163 -2.83 -8.26 -6.56
CA ARG A 163 -3.46 -6.98 -6.21
C ARG A 163 -3.20 -6.69 -4.73
N GLN A 164 -2.69 -5.48 -4.46
CA GLN A 164 -2.44 -4.99 -3.10
C GLN A 164 -3.73 -4.43 -2.51
N ASN A 165 -4.12 -4.92 -1.33
CA ASN A 165 -5.30 -4.47 -0.60
C ASN A 165 -4.90 -3.61 0.61
N TRP A 166 -5.72 -2.65 1.01
CA TRP A 166 -5.41 -1.71 2.09
C TRP A 166 -6.27 -1.97 3.33
N THR A 167 -5.86 -2.90 4.18
CA THR A 167 -6.62 -3.37 5.35
C THR A 167 -5.89 -3.03 6.65
N GLU A 168 -6.60 -3.11 7.78
CA GLU A 168 -5.98 -2.89 9.09
C GLU A 168 -5.16 -4.09 9.51
N GLU A 169 -5.76 -5.27 9.39
CA GLU A 169 -5.12 -6.56 9.60
C GLU A 169 -4.92 -7.27 8.26
N ASN A 170 -3.95 -8.18 8.19
CA ASN A 170 -3.74 -9.00 7.01
C ASN A 170 -4.87 -10.02 6.89
N PRO A 171 -5.71 -9.96 5.84
CA PRO A 171 -6.82 -10.91 5.72
C PRO A 171 -6.37 -12.32 5.31
N HIS A 172 -5.05 -12.55 5.13
CA HIS A 172 -4.49 -13.81 4.61
C HIS A 172 -5.21 -14.31 3.36
N TRP A 173 -5.65 -13.35 2.54
CA TRP A 173 -6.60 -13.64 1.48
C TRP A 173 -5.90 -14.35 0.32
N MET A 174 -6.46 -15.48 -0.07
CA MET A 174 -6.08 -16.27 -1.24
C MET A 174 -7.11 -16.04 -2.33
N ARG A 175 -6.65 -15.89 -3.58
CA ARG A 175 -7.54 -15.72 -4.73
C ARG A 175 -7.23 -16.74 -5.79
N GLU A 176 -8.21 -17.56 -6.09
CA GLU A 176 -8.22 -18.37 -7.31
C GLU A 176 -8.37 -17.45 -8.53
N LEU A 177 -7.37 -17.44 -9.40
CA LEU A 177 -7.41 -16.66 -10.64
C LEU A 177 -7.96 -17.53 -11.76
N HIS A 178 -9.29 -17.61 -11.86
CA HIS A 178 -9.95 -18.17 -13.03
C HIS A 178 -10.14 -17.08 -14.10
N THR A 179 -9.26 -17.06 -15.10
CA THR A 179 -9.58 -16.42 -16.39
C THR A 179 -9.56 -17.52 -17.44
N GLN A 180 -10.73 -17.85 -18.00
CA GLN A 180 -10.85 -19.05 -18.82
C GLN A 180 -10.16 -18.96 -20.19
N ARG A 181 -9.73 -17.76 -20.66
CA ARG A 181 -9.06 -17.60 -21.98
C ARG A 181 -8.11 -16.38 -22.11
N PRO A 182 -7.11 -16.14 -21.25
CA PRO A 182 -6.06 -15.17 -21.57
C PRO A 182 -5.16 -15.70 -22.70
N GLN A 183 -4.72 -14.84 -23.63
CA GLN A 183 -3.59 -15.19 -24.49
C GLN A 183 -2.39 -15.50 -23.60
N LYS A 184 -1.92 -16.75 -23.66
CA LYS A 184 -0.91 -17.29 -22.78
C LYS A 184 0.22 -17.94 -23.59
N THR A 185 1.43 -17.82 -23.08
CA THR A 185 2.61 -18.55 -23.56
C THR A 185 3.12 -19.38 -22.41
N ASN A 186 3.27 -20.68 -22.64
CA ASN A 186 3.85 -21.58 -21.65
C ASN A 186 5.32 -21.78 -21.98
N VAL A 187 6.17 -21.63 -20.98
CA VAL A 187 7.62 -21.85 -21.07
C VAL A 187 7.98 -22.98 -20.14
N TRP A 188 8.76 -23.93 -20.64
CA TRP A 188 9.32 -25.00 -19.85
C TRP A 188 10.82 -24.74 -19.66
N ALA A 189 11.32 -24.98 -18.46
CA ALA A 189 12.75 -24.96 -18.17
C ALA A 189 13.11 -26.06 -17.19
N GLY A 190 14.25 -26.72 -17.45
CA GLY A 190 14.92 -27.59 -16.50
C GLY A 190 16.11 -26.89 -15.86
N ILE A 191 16.43 -27.21 -14.62
CA ILE A 191 17.59 -26.72 -13.89
C ILE A 191 18.31 -27.92 -13.25
N ILE A 192 19.61 -28.02 -13.49
CA ILE A 192 20.49 -29.02 -12.85
C ILE A 192 21.81 -28.34 -12.47
N GLN A 193 22.34 -28.60 -11.27
CA GLN A 193 23.62 -28.02 -10.80
C GLN A 193 23.73 -26.49 -11.01
N ALA A 194 22.62 -25.77 -10.80
CA ALA A 194 22.50 -24.33 -11.07
C ALA A 194 22.66 -23.89 -12.54
N ARG A 195 22.53 -24.81 -13.50
CA ARG A 195 22.50 -24.52 -14.95
C ARG A 195 21.11 -24.73 -15.52
N ILE A 196 20.70 -23.84 -16.41
CA ILE A 196 19.43 -23.97 -17.13
C ILE A 196 19.62 -24.93 -18.31
N ILE A 197 18.77 -25.94 -18.38
CA ILE A 197 18.64 -26.84 -19.53
C ILE A 197 17.67 -26.18 -20.51
N ASN A 198 18.22 -25.52 -21.53
CA ASN A 198 17.45 -24.98 -22.63
C ASN A 198 17.40 -25.98 -23.79
N ASN A 199 16.24 -26.12 -24.43
CA ASN A 199 16.12 -26.83 -25.69
C ASN A 199 16.75 -25.98 -26.79
N THR A 200 18.05 -26.15 -27.03
CA THR A 200 18.74 -25.58 -28.19
C THR A 200 18.41 -26.48 -29.38
N ARG A 201 17.49 -26.01 -30.22
CA ARG A 201 17.40 -26.47 -31.62
C ARG A 201 18.41 -25.68 -32.46
#